data_AF-A0A6L7X3R6-F1
#
_entry.id   AF-A0A6L7X3R6-F1
#
_cell.length_a   1.000
_cell.length_b   1.000
_cell.length_c   1.000
_cell.angle_alpha   90.00
_cell.angle_beta   90.00
_cell.angle_gamma   90.00
#
_symmetry.space_group_name_H-M   'P 1'
#
loop_
_entity.id
_entity.type
_entity.pdbx_description
1 polymer ?
#
loop_
_entity_poly.entity_id
_entity_poly.type
_entity_poly.pdbx_seq_one_letter_code
_entity_poly.pdbx_strand_id
1 'polypeptide(L)' 'MISPDLLCAVLAKRCPVCLRGPMFRGFMAMRDACPVCGHCFMREPGFFQGAMFVSYAVGVAELIVGSTI' A
#
# COMPACT_ATOMS: atom_id res chain seq x y z
N MET A 1 -20.34 -6.39 -2.87
CA MET A 1 -20.49 -6.75 -4.29
C MET A 1 -19.13 -6.54 -4.96
N ILE A 2 -18.27 -7.55 -4.93
CA ILE A 2 -16.94 -7.54 -5.56
C ILE A 2 -17.13 -8.22 -6.91
N SER A 3 -17.06 -7.46 -8.00
CA SER A 3 -17.18 -8.00 -9.34
C SER A 3 -15.94 -8.82 -9.72
N PRO A 4 -16.07 -9.91 -10.49
CA PRO A 4 -14.95 -10.77 -10.88
C PRO A 4 -13.85 -10.00 -11.65
N ASP A 5 -14.23 -8.96 -12.39
CA ASP A 5 -13.30 -8.07 -13.10
C ASP A 5 -12.36 -7.31 -12.17
N LEU A 6 -12.80 -6.99 -10.95
CA LEU A 6 -11.99 -6.33 -9.93
C LEU A 6 -10.86 -7.25 -9.47
N LEU A 7 -11.17 -8.53 -9.25
CA LEU A 7 -10.20 -9.53 -8.81
C LEU A 7 -9.09 -9.71 -9.86
N CYS A 8 -9.48 -9.84 -11.14
CA CYS A 8 -8.55 -9.92 -12.25
C CYS A 8 -7.67 -8.67 -12.37
N ALA A 9 -8.24 -7.47 -12.15
CA ALA A 9 -7.48 -6.23 -12.19
C ALA A 9 -6.47 -6.13 -11.04
N VAL A 10 -6.84 -6.59 -9.84
CA VAL A 10 -5.93 -6.65 -8.68
C VAL A 10 -4.78 -7.62 -8.95
N LEU A 11 -5.08 -8.82 -9.44
CA LEU A 11 -4.06 -9.82 -9.81
C LEU A 11 -3.15 -9.33 -10.95
N ALA A 12 -3.70 -8.58 -11.91
CA ALA A 12 -2.98 -7.98 -13.02
C ALA A 12 -2.25 -6.67 -12.67
N LYS A 13 -2.19 -6.28 -11.38
CA LYS A 13 -1.51 -5.06 -10.90
C LYS A 13 -1.98 -3.78 -11.62
N ARG A 14 -3.28 -3.73 -11.92
CA ARG A 14 -3.92 -2.57 -12.55
C ARG A 14 -4.40 -1.58 -11.49
N CYS A 15 -4.61 -0.34 -11.91
CA CYS A 15 -5.09 0.73 -11.05
C CYS A 15 -6.44 0.37 -10.41
N PRO A 16 -6.62 0.54 -9.09
CA PRO A 16 -7.86 0.19 -8.39
C PRO A 16 -9.04 1.10 -8.74
N VAL A 17 -8.76 2.29 -9.28
CA VAL A 17 -9.80 3.27 -9.65
C VAL A 17 -10.32 3.01 -11.06
N CYS A 18 -9.41 2.83 -12.04
CA CYS A 18 -9.78 2.73 -13.45
C CYS A 18 -9.66 1.33 -14.06
N LEU A 19 -9.05 0.36 -13.35
CA LEU A 19 -8.89 -1.06 -13.72
C LEU A 19 -8.17 -1.33 -15.06
N ARG A 20 -7.58 -0.28 -15.67
CA ARG A 20 -6.94 -0.34 -16.99
C ARG A 20 -5.44 0.01 -16.95
N GLY A 21 -5.06 1.04 -16.19
CA GLY A 21 -3.68 1.52 -16.17
C GLY A 21 -2.75 0.63 -15.33
N PRO A 22 -1.53 0.30 -15.80
CA PRO A 22 -0.56 -0.45 -15.01
C PRO A 22 -0.02 0.39 -13.86
N MET A 23 -0.02 -0.17 -12.64
CA MET A 23 0.46 0.50 -11.42
C MET A 23 1.99 0.61 -11.39
N PHE A 24 2.68 -0.38 -11.96
CA PHE A 24 4.14 -0.45 -12.01
C PHE A 24 4.68 -0.09 -13.41
N ARG A 25 5.83 0.58 -13.45
CA ARG A 25 6.60 0.83 -14.69
C ARG A 25 7.60 -0.31 -14.98
N GLY A 26 7.84 -1.21 -14.01
CA GLY A 26 8.73 -2.37 -14.12
C GLY A 26 8.45 -3.40 -13.02
N PHE A 27 9.48 -4.14 -12.58
CA PHE A 27 9.31 -5.17 -11.54
C PHE A 27 9.14 -4.57 -10.13
N MET A 28 9.88 -3.50 -9.80
CA MET A 28 9.91 -2.89 -8.47
C MET A 28 9.65 -1.37 -8.45
N ALA A 29 9.42 -0.76 -9.62
CA ALA A 29 9.17 0.68 -9.71
C ALA A 29 7.69 0.97 -9.91
N MET A 30 7.08 1.61 -8.91
CA MET A 30 5.70 2.09 -8.96
C MET A 30 5.64 3.45 -9.67
N ARG A 31 4.55 3.72 -10.40
CA ARG A 31 4.34 5.03 -11.02
C ARG A 31 3.83 6.03 -9.99
N ASP A 32 4.19 7.31 -10.13
CA ASP A 32 3.65 8.38 -9.28
C ASP A 32 2.16 8.56 -9.49
N ALA A 33 1.71 8.50 -10.76
CA ALA A 33 0.30 8.59 -11.13
C ALA A 33 -0.09 7.53 -12.17
N CYS A 34 -1.38 7.18 -12.19
CA CYS A 34 -1.94 6.29 -13.20
C CYS A 34 -1.91 6.96 -14.59
N PRO A 35 -1.38 6.29 -15.64
CA PRO A 35 -1.29 6.87 -16.98
C PRO A 35 -2.64 7.03 -17.69
N VAL A 36 -3.73 6.45 -17.16
CA VAL A 36 -5.07 6.47 -17.78
C VAL A 36 -6.00 7.45 -17.07
N CYS A 37 -6.05 7.44 -15.74
CA CYS A 37 -6.96 8.29 -14.97
C CYS A 37 -6.27 9.39 -14.15
N GLY A 38 -4.94 9.45 -14.14
CA GLY A 38 -4.19 10.46 -13.39
C GLY A 38 -4.20 10.29 -11.86
N HIS A 39 -4.72 9.17 -11.33
CA HIS A 39 -4.73 8.93 -9.89
C HIS A 39 -3.30 8.89 -9.31
N CYS A 40 -3.00 9.78 -8.36
CA CYS A 40 -1.71 9.83 -7.67
C CYS A 40 -1.62 8.67 -6.67
N PHE A 41 -0.65 7.79 -6.89
CA PHE A 41 -0.39 6.63 -6.05
C PHE A 41 0.52 6.95 -4.86
N MET A 42 1.35 7.98 -4.98
CA MET A 42 2.24 8.41 -3.90
C MET A 42 1.42 9.11 -2.82
N ARG A 43 1.54 8.61 -1.59
CA ARG A 43 1.02 9.26 -0.39
C ARG A 43 2.05 10.26 0.11
N GLU A 44 1.61 11.33 0.75
CA GLU A 44 2.48 12.39 1.23
C GLU A 44 3.64 11.85 2.08
N PRO A 45 4.85 12.43 1.96
CA PRO A 45 5.97 12.04 2.80
C PRO A 45 5.57 12.20 4.28
N GLY A 46 5.69 11.14 5.06
CA GLY A 46 5.27 11.13 6.47
C GLY A 46 3.89 10.54 6.75
N PHE A 47 3.06 10.25 5.74
CA PHE A 47 1.73 9.65 5.94
C PHE A 47 1.76 8.38 6.81
N PHE A 48 2.80 7.54 6.66
CA PHE A 48 2.95 6.29 7.43
C PHE A 48 3.75 6.44 8.72
N GLN A 49 4.28 7.63 9.01
CA GLN A 49 5.19 7.82 10.13
C GLN A 49 4.47 7.62 11.48
N GLY A 50 3.22 8.09 11.60
CA GLY A 50 2.41 7.86 12.79
C GLY A 50 2.16 6.37 13.06
N ALA A 51 1.77 5.62 12.02
CA ALA A 51 1.55 4.18 12.13
C ALA A 51 2.84 3.42 12.51
N MET A 52 3.97 3.82 11.92
CA MET A 52 5.29 3.26 12.25
C MET A 52 5.63 3.45 13.74
N PHE A 53 5.42 4.66 14.28
CA PHE A 53 5.69 4.94 15.69
C PHE A 53 4.81 4.12 16.63
N VAL A 54 3.53 3.98 16.31
CA VAL A 54 2.61 3.15 17.11
C VAL A 54 3.04 1.68 17.08
N SER A 55 3.32 1.12 15.90
CA SER A 55 3.80 -0.26 15.78
C SER A 55 5.12 -0.49 16.52
N TYR A 56 6.03 0.49 16.48
CA TYR A 56 7.29 0.42 17.21
C TYR A 56 7.07 0.42 18.72
N ALA A 57 6.22 1.31 19.23
CA ALA A 57 5.90 1.37 20.66
C ALA A 57 5.28 0.04 21.16
N VAL A 58 4.35 -0.53 20.39
CA VAL A 58 3.74 -1.83 20.70
C VAL A 58 4.79 -2.94 20.72
N GLY A 59 5.68 -3.00 19.72
CA GLY A 59 6.73 -4.00 19.66
C GLY A 59 7.73 -3.92 20.83
N VAL A 60 8.09 -2.70 21.24
CA VAL A 60 8.94 -2.48 22.43
C VAL A 60 8.23 -2.89 23.71
N ALA A 61 6.94 -2.57 23.85
CA ALA A 61 6.15 -2.95 25.02
C ALA A 61 6.07 -4.48 25.15
N GLU A 62 5.78 -5.19 24.05
CA GLU A 62 5.75 -6.66 24.00
C GLU A 62 7.10 -7.26 24.42
N LEU A 63 8.21 -6.71 23.91
CA LEU A 63 9.56 -7.18 24.25
C LEU A 63 9.88 -7.00 25.74
N ILE A 64 9.50 -5.86 26.33
CA ILE A 64 9.73 -5.57 27.75
C ILE A 64 8.88 -6.48 28.63
N VAL A 65 7.59 -6.61 28.31
CA VAL A 65 6.66 -7.49 29.06
C VAL A 65 7.12 -8.94 28.96
N GLY A 66 7.48 -9.41 27.76
CA GLY A 66 7.97 -10.77 27.54
C GLY A 66 9.32 -11.07 28.21
N SER A 67 10.18 -10.07 28.41
CA SER A 67 11.46 -10.22 29.13
C SER A 67 11.30 -10.25 30.65
N THR A 68 10.12 -9.90 31.17
CA THR A 68 9.84 -9.82 32.62
C THR A 68 9.09 -11.07 33.13
N ILE A 69 8.76 -12.02 32.25
CA ILE A 69 8.10 -13.31 32.53
C ILE A 69 9.12 -14.44 32.62
#